data_AF-A0AAN5BNE6-F1
#
_entry.id   AF-A0AAN5BNE6-F1
#
_cell.length_a   1.000
_cell.length_b   1.000
_cell.length_c   1.000
_cell.angle_alpha   90.00
_cell.angle_beta   90.00
_cell.angle_gamma   90.00
#
_symmetry.space_group_name_H-M   'P 1'
#
loop_
_entity.id
_entity.type
_entity.pdbx_description
1 polymer ?
#
loop_
_entity_poly.entity_id
_entity_poly.type
_entity_poly.pdbx_seq_one_letter_code
_entity_poly.pdbx_strand_id
1 'polypeptide(L)'
;MYPLASAFQAAESTGFKLFLSFDYAGAGPFEESVVIGIIKIFSSHSAYYKYKGKPFVSTFEGPGNAKDWEEIKEKTGCFFVPSWSSLGAKDALELGTADGLFSWAGWPWGNKDMDTYVDASYLDYLDQDYGKPYMMPVSPWFYTNLPGYDKNWLWRGELY
;
A
#
# COMPACT_ATOMS: atom_id res chain seq x y z
N MET A 1 14.59 14.10 -0.09
CA MET A 1 13.37 14.64 0.55
C MET A 1 12.67 15.75 -0.25
N TYR A 2 13.36 16.53 -1.10
CA TYR A 2 12.74 17.63 -1.87
C TYR A 2 11.47 17.28 -2.67
N PRO A 3 11.35 16.11 -3.34
CA PRO A 3 10.13 15.77 -4.07
C PRO A 3 8.90 15.60 -3.15
N LEU A 4 9.07 14.98 -1.98
CA LEU A 4 8.00 14.81 -1.01
C LEU A 4 7.53 16.15 -0.44
N ALA A 5 8.46 17.02 -0.04
CA ALA A 5 8.11 18.34 0.48
C ALA A 5 7.28 19.16 -0.54
N SER A 6 7.68 19.13 -1.82
CA SER A 6 6.97 19.83 -2.89
C SER A 6 5.55 19.26 -3.10
N ALA A 7 5.41 17.92 -3.06
CA ALA A 7 4.10 17.27 -3.21
C ALA A 7 3.15 17.64 -2.06
N PHE A 8 3.63 17.64 -0.81
CA PHE A 8 2.82 18.02 0.34
C PHE A 8 2.40 19.50 0.33
N GLN A 9 3.30 20.40 -0.09
CA GLN A 9 2.96 21.81 -0.26
C GLN A 9 1.89 22.03 -1.34
N ALA A 10 1.99 21.34 -2.47
CA ALA A 10 0.98 21.38 -3.53
C ALA A 10 -0.37 20.82 -3.04
N ALA A 11 -0.35 19.69 -2.33
CA ALA A 11 -1.56 19.08 -1.76
C ALA A 11 -2.25 20.00 -0.74
N GLU A 12 -1.48 20.68 0.12
CA GLU A 12 -2.02 21.65 1.07
C GLU A 12 -2.76 22.80 0.38
N SER A 13 -2.20 23.33 -0.72
CA SER A 13 -2.82 24.44 -1.47
C SER A 13 -4.17 24.09 -2.12
N THR A 14 -4.47 22.80 -2.27
CA THR A 14 -5.69 22.30 -2.92
C THR A 14 -6.64 21.59 -1.96
N GLY A 15 -6.22 21.38 -0.70
CA GLY A 15 -6.93 20.54 0.26
C GLY A 15 -6.81 19.03 0.00
N PHE A 16 -6.04 18.62 -1.02
CA PHE A 16 -5.76 17.22 -1.31
C PHE A 16 -4.98 16.58 -0.16
N LYS A 17 -5.15 15.26 0.02
CA LYS A 17 -4.47 14.51 1.07
C LYS A 17 -3.50 13.48 0.49
N LEU A 18 -2.34 13.35 1.11
CA LEU A 18 -1.30 12.39 0.74
C LEU A 18 -1.02 11.45 1.91
N PHE A 19 -0.72 10.19 1.60
CA PHE A 19 -0.10 9.26 2.53
C PHE A 19 1.19 8.71 1.93
N LEU A 20 2.01 8.06 2.75
CA LEU A 20 3.27 7.47 2.30
C LEU A 20 3.07 5.99 1.97
N SER A 21 3.44 5.60 0.75
CA SER A 21 3.58 4.20 0.34
C SER A 21 5.04 3.92 0.02
N PHE A 22 5.68 3.05 0.78
CA PHE A 22 7.09 2.70 0.57
C PHE A 22 7.21 1.50 -0.38
N ASP A 23 8.00 1.65 -1.44
CA ASP A 23 8.22 0.57 -2.41
C ASP A 23 9.36 -0.34 -1.96
N TYR A 24 9.02 -1.46 -1.29
CA TYR A 24 10.01 -2.41 -0.77
C TYR A 24 10.43 -3.45 -1.84
N ALA A 25 9.70 -3.56 -2.94
CA ALA A 25 10.05 -4.47 -4.04
C ALA A 25 10.94 -3.80 -5.10
N GLY A 26 10.75 -2.51 -5.36
CA GLY A 26 11.40 -1.81 -6.48
C GLY A 26 12.91 -1.67 -6.34
N ALA A 27 13.39 -1.32 -5.14
CA ALA A 27 14.81 -1.12 -4.83
C ALA A 27 15.27 -1.90 -3.59
N GLY A 28 14.43 -2.80 -3.08
CA GLY A 28 14.61 -3.45 -1.78
C GLY A 28 13.98 -2.68 -0.62
N PRO A 29 13.90 -3.32 0.56
CA PRO A 29 13.31 -2.70 1.74
C PRO A 29 14.13 -1.49 2.21
N PHE A 30 13.44 -0.48 2.70
CA PHE A 30 14.08 0.67 3.32
C PHE A 30 14.54 0.28 4.73
N GLU A 31 15.67 0.85 5.16
CA GLU A 31 16.11 0.78 6.56
C GLU A 31 15.01 1.31 7.50
N GLU A 32 14.71 0.56 8.58
CA GLU A 32 13.62 0.88 9.51
C GLU A 32 13.71 2.32 10.05
N SER A 33 14.91 2.75 10.45
CA SER A 33 15.15 4.10 10.97
C SER A 33 14.83 5.21 9.96
N VAL A 34 15.04 4.94 8.66
CA VAL A 34 14.70 5.87 7.58
C VAL A 34 13.19 5.99 7.43
N VAL A 35 12.47 4.87 7.51
CA VAL A 35 11.00 4.83 7.45
C VAL A 35 10.39 5.63 8.59
N ILE A 36 10.85 5.38 9.83
CA ILE A 36 10.42 6.13 11.02
C ILE A 36 10.67 7.63 10.86
N GLY A 37 11.87 8.01 10.39
CA GLY A 37 12.24 9.41 10.16
C GLY A 37 11.32 10.10 9.16
N ILE A 38 11.07 9.46 8.02
CA ILE A 38 10.20 10.01 6.97
C ILE A 38 8.75 10.15 7.48
N ILE A 39 8.20 9.14 8.15
CA ILE A 39 6.83 9.22 8.70
C ILE A 39 6.72 10.37 9.70
N LYS A 40 7.68 10.52 10.63
CA LYS A 40 7.64 11.61 11.63
C LYS A 40 7.71 13.00 10.99
N ILE A 41 8.52 13.16 9.95
CA ILE A 41 8.64 14.44 9.23
C ILE A 41 7.29 14.81 8.59
N PHE A 42 6.69 13.90 7.82
CA PHE A 42 5.53 14.26 6.98
C PHE A 42 4.17 14.08 7.66
N SER A 43 4.02 13.20 8.65
CA SER A 43 2.73 12.92 9.30
C SER A 43 2.14 14.10 10.09
N SER A 44 2.97 15.10 10.39
CA SER A 44 2.56 16.36 11.02
C SER A 44 1.95 17.36 10.02
N HIS A 45 2.13 17.17 8.72
CA HIS A 45 1.61 18.08 7.71
C HIS A 45 0.08 18.08 7.69
N SER A 46 -0.51 19.25 7.51
CA SER A 46 -1.96 19.45 7.34
C SER A 46 -2.56 18.62 6.20
N ALA A 47 -1.79 18.36 5.14
CA ALA A 47 -2.17 17.58 3.97
C ALA A 47 -1.92 16.08 4.13
N TYR A 48 -1.43 15.62 5.28
CA TYR A 48 -1.26 14.19 5.52
C TYR A 48 -2.61 13.51 5.78
N TYR A 49 -2.89 12.44 5.03
CA TYR A 49 -4.09 11.64 5.21
C TYR A 49 -4.00 10.84 6.53
N LYS A 50 -5.04 10.99 7.36
CA LYS A 50 -5.15 10.28 8.63
C LYS A 50 -6.39 9.41 8.62
N TYR A 51 -6.23 8.14 8.99
CA TYR A 51 -7.34 7.21 9.18
C TYR A 51 -7.59 7.05 10.68
N LYS A 52 -8.83 7.35 11.12
CA LYS A 52 -9.21 7.34 12.55
C LYS A 52 -8.22 8.13 13.44
N GLY A 53 -7.73 9.27 12.94
CA GLY A 53 -6.78 10.15 13.63
C GLY A 53 -5.31 9.72 13.58
N LYS A 54 -4.99 8.54 13.03
CA LYS A 54 -3.62 8.01 12.90
C LYS A 54 -3.05 8.29 11.51
N PRO A 55 -1.74 8.57 11.36
CA PRO A 55 -1.09 8.65 10.05
C PRO A 55 -1.27 7.35 9.28
N PHE A 56 -1.89 7.38 8.10
CA PHE A 56 -2.03 6.19 7.26
C PHE A 56 -0.71 5.95 6.51
N VAL A 57 -0.23 4.70 6.50
CA VAL A 57 1.02 4.31 5.83
C VAL A 57 0.82 2.97 5.12
N SER A 58 1.47 2.76 3.98
CA SER A 58 1.47 1.49 3.26
C SER A 58 2.85 1.12 2.75
N THR A 59 2.98 -0.12 2.27
CA THR A 59 4.09 -0.57 1.43
C THR A 59 3.57 -1.26 0.18
N PHE A 60 4.39 -1.23 -0.88
CA PHE A 60 4.30 -2.24 -1.92
C PHE A 60 5.31 -3.34 -1.61
N GLU A 61 4.80 -4.53 -1.33
CA GLU A 61 5.56 -5.70 -0.88
C GLU A 61 6.40 -5.43 0.38
N GLY A 62 7.42 -6.26 0.61
CA GLY A 62 8.23 -6.26 1.82
C GLY A 62 7.78 -7.19 2.97
N PRO A 63 7.10 -8.34 2.73
CA PRO A 63 6.66 -9.21 3.83
C PRO A 63 7.82 -9.76 4.68
N GLY A 64 9.03 -9.89 4.11
CA GLY A 64 10.24 -10.28 4.85
C GLY A 64 10.66 -9.29 5.96
N ASN A 65 10.18 -8.05 5.88
CA ASN A 65 10.42 -6.97 6.85
C ASN A 65 9.18 -6.68 7.71
N ALA A 66 8.21 -7.60 7.76
CA ALA A 66 6.98 -7.36 8.51
C ALA A 66 7.21 -7.10 10.01
N LYS A 67 8.27 -7.66 10.60
CA LYS A 67 8.60 -7.47 12.03
C LYS A 67 9.04 -6.05 12.36
N ASP A 68 9.74 -5.37 11.45
CA ASP A 68 10.17 -3.97 11.59
C ASP A 68 8.95 -3.05 11.87
N TRP A 69 7.77 -3.44 11.36
CA TRP A 69 6.53 -2.67 11.56
C TRP A 69 6.00 -2.69 12.99
N GLU A 70 6.47 -3.57 13.88
CA GLU A 70 6.19 -3.48 15.31
C GLU A 70 6.78 -2.17 15.87
N GLU A 71 8.08 -1.94 15.68
CA GLU A 71 8.77 -0.74 16.15
C GLU A 71 8.34 0.50 15.36
N ILE A 72 8.20 0.42 14.03
CA ILE A 72 7.75 1.57 13.22
C ILE A 72 6.40 2.07 13.72
N LYS A 73 5.43 1.18 13.96
CA LYS A 73 4.11 1.56 14.46
C LYS A 73 4.19 2.11 15.87
N GLU A 74 4.97 1.51 16.75
CA GLU A 74 5.17 2.02 18.12
C GLU A 74 5.72 3.45 18.10
N LYS A 75 6.76 3.73 17.30
CA LYS A 75 7.45 5.03 17.28
C LYS A 75 6.70 6.12 16.53
N THR A 76 5.78 5.77 15.63
CA THR A 76 5.10 6.73 14.75
C THR A 76 3.60 6.84 15.03
N GLY A 77 3.00 5.86 15.68
CA GLY A 77 1.56 5.77 15.90
C GLY A 77 0.75 5.58 14.60
N CYS A 78 1.40 5.13 13.52
CA CYS A 78 0.74 4.98 12.22
C CYS A 78 -0.32 3.86 12.22
N PHE A 79 -1.22 3.96 11.25
CA PHE A 79 -2.14 2.90 10.84
C PHE A 79 -1.61 2.29 9.55
N PHE A 80 -1.22 1.02 9.59
CA PHE A 80 -0.41 0.40 8.56
C PHE A 80 -1.20 -0.60 7.71
N VAL A 81 -1.26 -0.36 6.39
CA VAL A 81 -1.98 -1.18 5.41
C VAL A 81 -1.07 -1.53 4.23
N PRO A 82 -0.30 -2.63 4.30
CA PRO A 82 0.59 -3.05 3.20
C PRO A 82 -0.13 -3.82 2.10
N SER A 83 0.50 -3.88 0.92
CA SER A 83 0.26 -4.91 -0.08
C SER A 83 1.35 -5.96 0.02
N TRP A 84 1.05 -7.05 0.71
CA TRP A 84 1.86 -8.28 0.69
C TRP A 84 1.22 -9.33 -0.22
N SER A 85 0.92 -8.91 -1.45
CA SER A 85 0.18 -9.71 -2.41
C SER A 85 0.95 -10.94 -2.88
N SER A 86 2.28 -10.92 -2.76
CA SER A 86 3.14 -12.09 -2.99
C SER A 86 2.85 -13.28 -2.07
N LEU A 87 2.26 -13.06 -0.89
CA LEU A 87 1.83 -14.11 0.05
C LEU A 87 0.35 -14.47 -0.10
N GLY A 88 -0.47 -13.54 -0.57
CA GLY A 88 -1.94 -13.62 -0.45
C GLY A 88 -2.43 -13.26 0.95
N ALA A 89 -3.75 -13.05 1.09
CA ALA A 89 -4.35 -12.46 2.30
C ALA A 89 -4.09 -13.24 3.59
N LYS A 90 -4.25 -14.57 3.56
CA LYS A 90 -4.15 -15.42 4.75
C LYS A 90 -2.75 -15.35 5.36
N ASP A 91 -1.74 -15.72 4.59
CA ASP A 91 -0.35 -15.76 5.05
C ASP A 91 0.17 -14.35 5.36
N ALA A 92 -0.32 -13.32 4.67
CA ALA A 92 -0.03 -11.93 5.00
C ALA A 92 -0.57 -11.50 6.38
N LEU A 93 -1.74 -11.99 6.80
CA LEU A 93 -2.30 -11.69 8.12
C LEU A 93 -1.56 -12.43 9.24
N GLU A 94 -1.07 -13.65 8.98
CA GLU A 94 -0.29 -14.43 9.94
C GLU A 94 1.01 -13.72 10.37
N LEU A 95 1.50 -12.75 9.59
CA LEU A 95 2.63 -11.89 9.97
C LEU A 95 2.33 -10.94 11.14
N GLY A 96 1.05 -10.68 11.45
CA GLY A 96 0.61 -10.07 12.70
C GLY A 96 0.80 -8.55 12.87
N THR A 97 1.51 -7.86 11.98
CA THR A 97 1.84 -6.43 12.18
C THR A 97 0.94 -5.45 11.40
N ALA A 98 0.22 -5.94 10.39
CA ALA A 98 -0.69 -5.13 9.57
C ALA A 98 -2.00 -4.78 10.31
N ASP A 99 -2.46 -3.53 10.18
CA ASP A 99 -3.79 -3.07 10.65
C ASP A 99 -4.89 -3.28 9.61
N GLY A 100 -4.53 -3.68 8.39
CA GLY A 100 -5.40 -3.96 7.26
C GLY A 100 -4.53 -4.37 6.09
N LEU A 101 -5.12 -4.80 4.97
CA LEU A 101 -4.36 -5.15 3.77
C LEU A 101 -4.95 -4.49 2.53
N PHE A 102 -4.16 -4.43 1.47
CA PHE A 102 -4.66 -4.29 0.11
C PHE A 102 -4.04 -5.31 -0.82
N SER A 103 -4.69 -5.55 -1.96
CA SER A 103 -4.18 -6.45 -2.99
C SER A 103 -3.58 -5.68 -4.16
N TRP A 104 -2.67 -6.33 -4.89
CA TRP A 104 -2.11 -5.88 -6.17
C TRP A 104 -2.85 -6.59 -7.33
N ALA A 105 -4.18 -6.54 -7.29
CA ALA A 105 -5.06 -7.24 -8.21
C ALA A 105 -6.22 -6.34 -8.67
N GLY A 106 -5.91 -5.10 -9.08
CA GLY A 106 -6.93 -4.11 -9.45
C GLY A 106 -7.35 -4.09 -10.92
N TRP A 107 -6.90 -5.04 -11.74
CA TRP A 107 -7.09 -5.05 -13.21
C TRP A 107 -7.12 -6.49 -13.73
N PRO A 108 -7.64 -6.70 -14.95
CA PRO A 108 -7.72 -8.03 -15.51
C PRO A 108 -6.35 -8.62 -15.84
N TRP A 109 -6.20 -9.94 -15.68
CA TRP A 109 -4.97 -10.66 -16.01
C TRP A 109 -5.04 -11.22 -17.43
N GLY A 110 -4.32 -10.55 -18.36
CA GLY A 110 -4.28 -10.96 -19.76
C GLY A 110 -5.60 -10.67 -20.47
N ASN A 111 -6.27 -11.73 -20.95
CA ASN A 111 -7.53 -11.65 -21.68
C ASN A 111 -8.76 -12.07 -20.85
N LYS A 112 -8.59 -12.32 -19.55
CA LYS A 112 -9.68 -12.65 -18.65
C LYS A 112 -10.39 -11.39 -18.22
N ASP A 113 -11.71 -11.44 -18.07
CA ASP A 113 -12.46 -10.37 -17.41
C ASP A 113 -12.11 -10.36 -15.92
N MET A 114 -12.31 -9.22 -15.25
CA MET A 114 -12.16 -9.17 -13.80
C MET A 114 -13.19 -10.03 -13.10
N ASP A 115 -12.79 -10.58 -11.96
CA ASP A 115 -13.69 -11.20 -11.00
C ASP A 115 -13.44 -10.63 -9.61
N THR A 116 -14.32 -10.97 -8.67
CA THR A 116 -14.24 -10.51 -7.28
C THR A 116 -13.63 -11.54 -6.34
N TYR A 117 -13.02 -12.63 -6.84
CA TYR A 117 -12.56 -13.72 -5.99
C TYR A 117 -11.40 -13.28 -5.09
N VAL A 118 -10.45 -12.51 -5.62
CA VAL A 118 -9.34 -11.98 -4.81
C VAL A 118 -9.88 -11.05 -3.72
N ASP A 119 -10.73 -10.09 -4.08
CA ASP A 119 -11.33 -9.17 -3.10
C ASP A 119 -12.16 -9.90 -2.04
N ALA A 120 -12.96 -10.90 -2.45
CA ALA A 120 -13.75 -11.71 -1.53
C ALA A 120 -12.85 -12.48 -0.53
N SER A 121 -11.70 -12.99 -0.98
CA SER A 121 -10.75 -13.66 -0.09
C SER A 121 -10.13 -12.70 0.93
N TYR A 122 -9.75 -11.49 0.51
CA TYR A 122 -9.23 -10.48 1.43
C TYR A 122 -10.28 -10.05 2.45
N LEU A 123 -11.51 -9.79 2.00
CA LEU A 123 -12.63 -9.45 2.87
C LEU A 123 -12.90 -10.55 3.91
N ASP A 124 -12.96 -11.81 3.49
CA ASP A 124 -13.23 -12.94 4.38
C ASP A 124 -12.15 -13.10 5.47
N TYR A 125 -10.87 -13.13 5.09
CA TYR A 125 -9.80 -13.31 6.07
C TYR A 125 -9.62 -12.09 7.00
N LEU A 126 -9.79 -10.87 6.48
CA LEU A 126 -9.70 -9.66 7.30
C LEU A 126 -10.89 -9.53 8.28
N ASP A 127 -12.08 -9.98 7.89
CA ASP A 127 -13.24 -10.03 8.78
C ASP A 127 -13.00 -11.00 9.95
N GLN A 128 -12.45 -12.18 9.66
CA GLN A 128 -12.06 -13.18 10.65
C GLN A 128 -10.96 -12.69 11.61
N ASP A 129 -10.06 -11.81 11.15
CA ASP A 129 -8.99 -11.20 11.95
C ASP A 129 -9.42 -9.86 12.56
N TYR A 130 -10.44 -9.89 13.42
CA TYR A 130 -10.97 -8.73 14.16
C TYR A 130 -11.56 -7.61 13.29
N GLY A 131 -12.07 -7.92 12.09
CA GLY A 131 -12.71 -6.92 11.22
C GLY A 131 -11.74 -5.85 10.71
N LYS A 132 -10.51 -6.24 10.36
CA LYS A 132 -9.51 -5.32 9.81
C LYS A 132 -9.99 -4.74 8.47
N PRO A 133 -9.71 -3.46 8.15
CA PRO A 133 -10.11 -2.87 6.89
C PRO A 133 -9.36 -3.46 5.69
N TYR A 134 -10.09 -3.59 4.58
CA TYR A 134 -9.54 -3.85 3.25
C TYR A 134 -9.50 -2.55 2.43
N MET A 135 -8.35 -2.19 1.86
CA MET A 135 -8.25 -1.13 0.88
C MET A 135 -8.33 -1.73 -0.53
N MET A 136 -9.55 -1.85 -1.06
CA MET A 136 -9.81 -2.51 -2.34
C MET A 136 -9.20 -1.73 -3.53
N PRO A 137 -8.38 -2.36 -4.38
CA PRO A 137 -7.85 -1.72 -5.58
C PRO A 137 -8.87 -1.77 -6.72
N VAL A 138 -8.93 -0.71 -7.52
CA VAL A 138 -9.70 -0.69 -8.77
C VAL A 138 -8.90 0.10 -9.80
N SER A 139 -8.72 -0.47 -11.00
CA SER A 139 -8.05 0.19 -12.11
C SER A 139 -8.82 -0.02 -13.42
N PRO A 140 -9.04 1.05 -14.21
CA PRO A 140 -9.71 0.92 -15.51
C PRO A 140 -8.86 0.21 -16.58
N TRP A 141 -7.52 0.21 -16.41
CA TRP A 141 -6.56 -0.39 -17.34
C TRP A 141 -5.22 -0.62 -16.65
N PHE A 142 -4.34 -1.41 -17.27
CA PHE A 142 -2.97 -1.55 -16.81
C PHE A 142 -1.99 -1.78 -17.97
N TYR A 143 -0.89 -1.04 -17.95
CA TYR A 143 0.15 -1.11 -18.96
C TYR A 143 1.52 -0.93 -18.30
N THR A 144 2.51 -1.68 -18.78
CA THR A 144 3.91 -1.44 -18.46
C THR A 144 4.74 -1.50 -19.72
N ASN A 145 5.71 -0.59 -19.82
CA ASN A 145 6.84 -0.69 -20.73
C ASN A 145 8.05 -0.19 -19.95
N LEU A 146 8.60 -1.10 -19.17
CA LEU A 146 9.70 -0.88 -18.25
C LEU A 146 10.81 -1.87 -18.62
N PRO A 147 11.69 -1.51 -19.58
CA PRO A 147 12.76 -2.39 -20.05
C PRO A 147 13.70 -2.83 -18.93
N GLY A 148 13.90 -2.01 -17.89
CA GLY A 148 14.72 -2.34 -16.72
C GLY A 148 14.13 -3.38 -15.77
N TYR A 149 12.88 -3.80 -15.99
CA TYR A 149 12.17 -4.78 -15.15
C TYR A 149 11.65 -5.98 -15.98
N ASP A 150 12.04 -6.09 -17.26
CA ASP A 150 11.49 -7.07 -18.23
C ASP A 150 9.95 -7.05 -18.33
N LYS A 151 9.34 -5.89 -18.05
CA LYS A 151 7.88 -5.71 -18.12
C LYS A 151 7.51 -4.95 -19.38
N ASN A 152 6.91 -5.63 -20.34
CA ASN A 152 6.32 -5.00 -21.52
C ASN A 152 4.97 -5.67 -21.84
N TRP A 153 3.95 -5.32 -21.07
CA TRP A 153 2.62 -5.91 -21.21
C TRP A 153 1.52 -4.86 -21.12
N LEU A 154 0.47 -5.07 -21.91
CA LEU A 154 -0.80 -4.36 -21.86
C LEU A 154 -1.86 -5.36 -21.41
N TRP A 155 -2.66 -5.00 -20.41
CA TRP A 155 -3.87 -5.72 -20.07
C TRP A 155 -5.08 -4.91 -20.55
N ARG A 156 -6.08 -5.61 -21.10
CA ARG A 156 -7.28 -4.99 -21.69
C ARG A 156 -8.01 -4.18 -20.61
N GLY A 157 -8.58 -3.03 -20.97
CA GLY A 157 -9.53 -2.33 -20.10
C GLY A 157 -10.93 -2.96 -20.17
N GLU A 158 -11.76 -2.74 -19.15
CA GLU A 158 -13.12 -3.32 -19.08
C GLU A 158 -14.15 -2.62 -19.99
N LEU A 159 -13.71 -1.76 -20.90
CA LEU A 159 -14.60 -1.13 -21.87
C LEU A 159 -14.68 -2.00 -23.13
N TYR A 160 -15.91 -2.42 -23.44
CA TYR A 160 -16.39 -3.24 -24.55
C TYR A 160 -15.56 -3.16 -25.84
#